data_AF-A0A330L2D3-F1
#
_entry.id   AF-A0A330L2D3-F1
#
_cell.length_a   1.000
_cell.length_b   1.000
_cell.length_c   1.000
_cell.angle_alpha   90.00
_cell.angle_beta   90.00
_cell.angle_gamma   90.00
#
_symmetry.space_group_name_H-M   'P 1'
#
loop_
_entity.id
_entity.type
_entity.pdbx_description
1 polymer ?
#
loop_
_entity_poly.entity_id
_entity_poly.type
_entity_poly.pdbx_seq_one_letter_code
_entity_poly.pdbx_strand_id
1 'polypeptide(L)'
;MTVNRDAITSAWETHCNEGWPTFASPNQGQLMTLDTVISGCVVFFLDSSEGLDHQRVEILKDCLADLEAVTSELETEHQHYFIRLHHLGELLLATTVSA
;
A
#
# COMPACT_ATOMS: atom_id res chain seq x y z
N MET A 1 -18.44 -5.88 5.81
CA MET A 1 -17.77 -6.73 4.81
C MET A 1 -16.46 -7.17 5.42
N THR A 2 -16.25 -8.46 5.65
CA THR A 2 -14.96 -8.97 6.10
C THR A 2 -14.00 -8.89 4.92
N VAL A 3 -12.89 -8.16 5.06
CA VAL A 3 -11.83 -8.18 4.04
C VAL A 3 -11.24 -9.59 4.04
N ASN A 4 -11.38 -10.29 2.92
CA ASN A 4 -10.83 -11.63 2.73
C ASN A 4 -9.48 -11.55 1.99
N ARG A 5 -8.56 -12.47 2.28
CA ARG A 5 -7.23 -12.56 1.67
C ARG A 5 -7.28 -12.55 0.14
N ASP A 6 -8.30 -13.18 -0.47
CA ASP A 6 -8.51 -13.17 -1.93
C ASP A 6 -8.69 -11.75 -2.51
N ALA A 7 -9.34 -10.85 -1.78
CA ALA A 7 -9.51 -9.46 -2.21
C ALA A 7 -8.18 -8.71 -2.20
N ILE A 8 -7.34 -8.95 -1.19
CA ILE A 8 -5.98 -8.39 -1.10
C ILE A 8 -5.11 -8.95 -2.22
N THR A 9 -5.17 -10.26 -2.50
CA THR A 9 -4.45 -10.89 -3.60
C THR A 9 -4.82 -10.26 -4.95
N SER A 10 -6.12 -10.12 -5.24
CA SER A 10 -6.56 -9.53 -6.51
C SER A 10 -6.17 -8.05 -6.65
N ALA A 11 -6.26 -7.27 -5.56
CA ALA A 11 -5.80 -5.89 -5.55
C ALA A 11 -4.28 -5.80 -5.77
N TRP A 12 -3.50 -6.71 -5.18
CA TRP A 12 -2.06 -6.78 -5.31
C TRP A 12 -1.64 -7.12 -6.74
N GLU A 13 -2.25 -8.14 -7.35
CA GLU A 13 -2.02 -8.50 -8.75
C GLU A 13 -2.30 -7.34 -9.69
N THR A 14 -3.40 -6.61 -9.46
CA THR A 14 -3.75 -5.42 -10.25
C THR A 14 -2.69 -4.33 -10.12
N HIS A 15 -2.23 -4.06 -8.89
CA HIS A 15 -1.19 -3.07 -8.63
C HIS A 15 0.14 -3.43 -9.32
N CYS A 16 0.58 -4.68 -9.22
CA CYS A 16 1.80 -5.16 -9.89
C CYS A 16 1.71 -5.07 -11.43
N ASN A 17 0.54 -5.35 -12.01
CA ASN A 17 0.36 -5.35 -13.47
C ASN A 17 0.47 -3.96 -14.10
N GLU A 18 0.03 -2.91 -13.41
CA GLU A 18 0.13 -1.54 -13.94
C GLU A 18 1.57 -1.00 -13.85
N GLY A 19 2.35 -1.46 -12.89
CA GLY A 19 3.75 -1.09 -12.72
C GLY A 19 3.96 0.37 -12.30
N TRP A 20 5.21 0.69 -11.99
CA TRP A 20 5.59 2.02 -11.53
C TRP A 20 5.37 3.10 -12.62
N PRO A 21 4.70 4.23 -12.31
CA PRO A 21 4.37 5.25 -13.30
C PRO A 21 5.61 6.05 -13.73
N THR A 22 5.58 6.61 -14.95
CA THR A 22 6.59 7.57 -15.41
C THR A 22 6.15 8.98 -15.10
N PHE A 23 6.84 9.67 -14.20
CA PHE A 23 6.54 11.04 -13.77
C PHE A 23 7.81 11.71 -13.22
N ALA A 24 7.75 13.03 -12.99
CA ALA A 24 8.81 13.79 -12.32
C ALA A 24 8.24 14.46 -11.07
N SER A 25 8.88 14.24 -9.92
CA SER A 25 8.52 14.86 -8.65
C SER A 25 9.75 15.00 -7.76
N PRO A 26 9.90 16.10 -7.01
CA PRO A 26 10.95 16.19 -5.99
C PRO A 26 10.83 15.08 -4.92
N ASN A 27 9.63 14.51 -4.75
CA ASN A 27 9.33 13.48 -3.76
C ASN A 27 9.46 12.05 -4.31
N GLN A 28 10.00 11.86 -5.53
CA GLN A 28 10.08 10.53 -6.16
C GLN A 28 10.82 9.50 -5.29
N GLY A 29 11.92 9.90 -4.63
CA GLY A 29 12.65 9.03 -3.72
C GLY A 29 11.80 8.56 -2.53
N GLN A 30 11.02 9.47 -1.94
CA GLN A 30 10.10 9.14 -0.85
C GLN A 30 8.99 8.19 -1.33
N LEU A 31 8.40 8.46 -2.50
CA LEU A 31 7.37 7.59 -3.08
C LEU A 31 7.90 6.17 -3.35
N MET A 32 9.16 6.02 -3.79
CA MET A 32 9.77 4.70 -3.97
C MET A 32 9.98 3.97 -2.63
N THR A 33 10.38 4.70 -1.58
CA THR A 33 10.49 4.14 -0.23
C THR A 33 9.14 3.66 0.30
N LEU A 34 8.11 4.49 0.17
CA LEU A 34 6.75 4.16 0.60
C LEU A 34 6.21 2.93 -0.14
N ASP A 35 6.38 2.89 -1.47
CA ASP A 35 6.04 1.74 -2.30
C ASP A 35 6.72 0.45 -1.86
N THR A 36 8.03 0.51 -1.60
CA THR A 36 8.81 -0.64 -1.15
C THR A 36 8.32 -1.16 0.20
N VAL A 37 8.07 -0.26 1.16
CA VAL A 37 7.67 -0.65 2.52
C VAL A 37 6.25 -1.22 2.53
N ILE A 38 5.30 -0.55 1.86
CA ILE A 38 3.91 -1.01 1.78
C ILE A 38 3.82 -2.34 1.03
N SER A 39 4.51 -2.46 -0.12
CA SER A 39 4.60 -3.72 -0.88
C SER A 39 5.20 -4.85 -0.05
N GLY A 40 6.22 -4.56 0.76
CA GLY A 40 6.80 -5.53 1.69
C GLY A 40 5.80 -6.02 2.73
N CYS A 41 4.88 -5.16 3.20
CA CYS A 41 3.80 -5.56 4.09
C CYS A 41 2.77 -6.44 3.38
N VAL A 42 2.41 -6.12 2.13
CA VAL A 42 1.50 -6.93 1.30
C VAL A 42 2.08 -8.33 1.09
N VAL A 43 3.33 -8.42 0.62
CA VAL A 43 4.01 -9.71 0.39
C VAL A 43 4.09 -10.52 1.68
N PHE A 44 4.49 -9.90 2.80
CA PHE A 44 4.54 -10.58 4.08
C PHE A 44 3.18 -11.14 4.51
N PHE A 45 2.09 -10.37 4.34
CA PHE A 45 0.75 -10.83 4.67
C PHE A 45 0.28 -11.99 3.79
N LEU A 46 0.62 -11.97 2.49
CA LEU A 46 0.26 -13.02 1.55
C LEU A 46 1.06 -14.32 1.77
N ASP A 47 2.32 -14.20 2.20
CA ASP A 47 3.19 -15.34 2.50
C ASP A 47 2.94 -15.95 3.90
N SER A 48 2.29 -15.21 4.80
CA SER A 48 2.05 -15.61 6.19
C SER A 48 0.61 -16.06 6.44
N SER A 49 0.42 -17.12 7.25
CA SER A 49 -0.91 -17.49 7.76
C SER A 49 -1.42 -16.50 8.82
N GLU A 50 -0.52 -15.95 9.63
CA GLU A 50 -0.81 -15.20 10.86
C GLU A 50 -1.20 -13.72 10.63
N GLY A 51 -1.10 -13.24 9.39
CA GLY A 51 -1.32 -11.83 9.06
C GLY A 51 -0.14 -10.93 9.45
N LEU A 52 -0.39 -9.63 9.62
CA LEU A 52 0.63 -8.65 10.00
C LEU A 52 0.89 -8.66 11.51
N ASP A 53 2.16 -8.59 11.91
CA ASP A 53 2.53 -8.32 13.30
C ASP A 53 2.34 -6.85 13.68
N HIS A 54 2.36 -6.58 15.00
CA HIS A 54 2.14 -5.23 15.53
C HIS A 54 3.13 -4.19 14.98
N GLN A 55 4.40 -4.55 14.79
CA GLN A 55 5.41 -3.63 14.29
C GLN A 55 5.09 -3.22 12.84
N ARG A 56 4.71 -4.18 11.99
CA ARG A 56 4.30 -3.91 10.60
C ARG A 56 3.02 -3.09 10.52
N VAL A 57 2.08 -3.29 11.44
CA VAL A 57 0.86 -2.48 11.52
C VAL A 57 1.19 -1.00 11.78
N GLU A 58 2.05 -0.71 12.75
CA GLU A 58 2.43 0.68 13.04
C GLU A 58 3.21 1.31 11.88
N ILE A 59 4.18 0.59 11.30
CA ILE A 59 4.91 1.04 10.10
C ILE A 59 3.95 1.36 8.95
N LEU A 60 2.96 0.48 8.72
CA LEU A 60 2.00 0.65 7.63
C LEU A 60 1.13 1.89 7.83
N LYS A 61 0.68 2.18 9.07
CA LYS A 61 -0.09 3.39 9.37
C LYS A 61 0.71 4.67 9.08
N ASP A 62 1.96 4.72 9.53
CA ASP A 62 2.84 5.87 9.29
C ASP A 62 3.08 6.06 7.79
N CYS A 63 3.35 4.97 7.07
CA CYS A 63 3.55 5.02 5.62
C CYS A 63 2.29 5.45 4.86
N LEU A 64 1.09 5.06 5.29
CA LEU A 64 -0.14 5.49 4.63
C LEU A 64 -0.40 6.99 4.81
N ALA A 65 -0.16 7.53 6.02
CA ALA A 65 -0.28 8.96 6.27
C ALA A 65 0.70 9.77 5.41
N ASP A 66 1.95 9.33 5.32
CA ASP A 66 2.96 9.94 4.44
C ASP A 66 2.59 9.82 2.96
N LEU A 67 2.07 8.66 2.54
CA LEU A 67 1.65 8.42 1.17
C LEU A 67 0.49 9.32 0.76
N GLU A 68 -0.52 9.49 1.62
CA GLU A 68 -1.64 10.40 1.38
C GLU A 68 -1.15 11.84 1.19
N ALA A 69 -0.29 12.31 2.10
CA ALA A 69 0.28 13.66 2.04
C ALA A 69 1.03 13.90 0.72
N VAL A 70 1.97 13.02 0.36
CA VAL A 70 2.79 13.19 -0.85
C VAL A 70 1.99 12.97 -2.14
N THR A 71 1.01 12.06 -2.14
CA THR A 71 0.17 11.80 -3.31
C THR A 71 -0.68 13.01 -3.65
N SER A 72 -1.15 13.76 -2.64
CA SER A 72 -1.97 14.97 -2.84
C SER A 72 -1.24 16.09 -3.60
N GLU A 73 0.10 16.07 -3.63
CA GLU A 73 0.95 17.03 -4.34
C GLU A 73 1.20 16.65 -5.81
N LEU A 74 0.84 15.43 -6.23
CA LEU A 74 1.02 14.96 -7.60
C LEU A 74 -0.10 15.44 -8.52
N GLU A 75 0.19 15.54 -9.81
CA GLU A 75 -0.84 15.69 -10.84
C GLU A 75 -1.77 14.47 -10.84
N THR A 76 -3.07 14.70 -11.07
CA THR A 76 -4.12 13.68 -10.94
C THR A 76 -3.85 12.42 -11.75
N GLU A 77 -3.25 12.54 -12.94
CA GLU A 77 -2.91 11.39 -13.79
C GLU A 77 -1.85 10.45 -13.18
N HIS A 78 -0.99 10.97 -12.31
CA HIS A 78 0.07 10.21 -11.64
C HIS A 78 -0.38 9.65 -10.27
N GLN A 79 -1.49 10.13 -9.72
CA GLN A 79 -1.99 9.71 -8.41
C GLN A 79 -2.54 8.28 -8.41
N HIS A 80 -3.07 7.79 -9.54
CA HIS A 80 -3.78 6.51 -9.59
C HIS A 80 -2.97 5.32 -9.04
N TYR A 81 -1.67 5.27 -9.33
CA TYR A 81 -0.78 4.24 -8.80
C TYR A 81 -0.74 4.25 -7.27
N PHE A 82 -0.52 5.43 -6.70
CA PHE A 82 -0.37 5.63 -5.26
C PHE A 82 -1.70 5.51 -4.52
N ILE A 83 -2.82 5.86 -5.14
CA ILE A 83 -4.16 5.62 -4.60
C ILE A 83 -4.41 4.11 -4.47
N ARG A 84 -4.01 3.29 -5.45
CA ARG A 84 -4.12 1.83 -5.32
C ARG A 84 -3.19 1.26 -4.26
N LEU A 85 -1.97 1.79 -4.15
CA LEU A 85 -1.04 1.41 -3.09
C LEU A 85 -1.60 1.73 -1.70
N HIS A 86 -2.19 2.92 -1.54
CA HIS A 86 -2.88 3.33 -0.31
C HIS A 86 -4.03 2.37 0.01
N HIS A 87 -4.88 2.08 -0.98
CA HIS A 87 -5.99 1.15 -0.83
C HIS A 87 -5.54 -0.25 -0.38
N LEU A 88 -4.43 -0.76 -0.92
CA LEU A 88 -3.84 -2.02 -0.46
C LEU A 88 -3.47 -1.98 1.03
N GLY A 89 -2.86 -0.89 1.50
CA GLY A 89 -2.55 -0.72 2.91
C GLY A 89 -3.80 -0.63 3.79
N GLU A 90 -4.87 0.04 3.34
CA GLU A 90 -6.15 0.07 4.06
C GLU A 90 -6.77 -1.33 4.19
N LEU A 91 -6.74 -2.13 3.12
CA LEU A 91 -7.23 -3.51 3.15
C LEU A 91 -6.45 -4.35 4.15
N LEU A 92 -5.13 -4.19 4.22
CA LEU A 92 -4.29 -4.86 5.22
C LEU A 92 -4.67 -4.45 6.64
N LEU A 93 -4.79 -3.15 6.93
CA LEU A 93 -5.19 -2.66 8.26
C LEU A 93 -6.58 -3.14 8.67
N ALA A 94 -7.52 -3.25 7.73
CA ALA A 94 -8.85 -3.79 8.00
C ALA A 94 -8.82 -5.25 8.49
N THR A 95 -7.78 -6.02 8.14
CA THR A 95 -7.59 -7.38 8.65
C THR A 95 -7.17 -7.43 10.12
N THR A 96 -6.60 -6.35 10.65
CA THR A 96 -6.06 -6.29 12.02
C THR A 96 -7.05 -5.70 13.03
N VAL A 97 -8.06 -4.97 12.56
CA VAL A 97 -9.13 -4.40 13.40
C VAL A 97 -10.19 -5.44 13.79
N SER A 98 -10.12 -6.65 13.20
CA SER A 98 -11.07 -7.75 13.44
C SER A 98 -10.54 -8.84 14.39
N ALA A 99 -9.41 -8.62 15.06
CA ALA A 99 -8.82 -9.55 16.03
C ALA A 99 -9.19 -9.20 17.49
#